data_AF-A0A143QA63-F1
#
_entry.id   AF-A0A143QA63-F1
#
_cell.length_a   1.000
_cell.length_b   1.000
_cell.length_c   1.000
_cell.angle_alpha   90.00
_cell.angle_beta   90.00
_cell.angle_gamma   90.00
#
_symmetry.space_group_name_H-M   'P 1'
#
loop_
_entity.id
_entity.type
_entity.pdbx_description
1 polymer ?
#
loop_
_entity_poly.entity_id
_entity_poly.type
_entity_poly.pdbx_seq_one_letter_code
_entity_poly.pdbx_strand_id
1 'polypeptide(L)'
;MDRLARNVEDLRRIVRDLTGRGVRVRFIKEGLTFTGEDSPKSQLLLTMLGAVAEFERSLILERQREGIAVAKAEGKYKCRRPVLSPAHSSAARRPAGRGRVGDGAGR
;
A
#
# COMPACT_ATOMS: atom_id res chain seq x y z
N MET A 1 0.71 -13.32 10.31
CA MET A 1 0.93 -13.15 8.84
C MET A 1 1.33 -11.71 8.45
N ASP A 2 0.74 -10.68 9.07
CA ASP A 2 0.89 -9.25 8.72
C ASP A 2 2.30 -8.67 8.85
N ARG A 3 3.20 -9.40 9.50
CA ARG A 3 4.62 -9.02 9.64
C ARG A 3 5.50 -9.45 8.48
N LEU A 4 5.01 -10.37 7.63
CA LEU A 4 5.79 -10.95 6.55
C LEU A 4 5.47 -10.32 5.18
N ALA A 5 4.21 -9.94 4.94
CA ALA A 5 3.75 -9.51 3.62
C ALA A 5 2.68 -8.42 3.69
N ARG A 6 2.55 -7.63 2.61
CA ARG A 6 1.59 -6.52 2.53
C ARG A 6 0.20 -6.94 2.03
N ASN A 7 0.11 -8.10 1.38
CA ASN A 7 -1.11 -8.72 0.89
C ASN A 7 -0.90 -10.24 0.74
N VAL A 8 -1.96 -10.98 0.40
CA VAL A 8 -1.95 -12.45 0.37
C VAL A 8 -1.11 -12.99 -0.78
N GLU A 9 -1.14 -12.33 -1.93
CA GLU A 9 -0.32 -12.74 -3.07
C GLU A 9 1.17 -12.62 -2.75
N ASP A 10 1.57 -11.53 -2.10
CA ASP A 10 2.94 -11.30 -1.64
C ASP A 10 3.34 -12.35 -0.60
N LEU A 11 2.44 -12.66 0.35
CA LEU A 11 2.65 -13.72 1.33
C LEU A 11 2.89 -15.08 0.66
N ARG A 12 2.02 -15.46 -0.27
CA ARG A 12 2.09 -16.72 -1.01
C ARG A 12 3.37 -16.82 -1.82
N ARG A 13 3.77 -15.73 -2.48
CA ARG A 13 5.02 -15.65 -3.23
C ARG A 13 6.24 -15.84 -2.33
N ILE A 14 6.32 -15.11 -1.21
CA ILE A 14 7.44 -15.20 -0.26
C ILE A 14 7.56 -16.61 0.31
N VAL A 15 6.45 -17.18 0.78
CA VAL A 15 6.44 -18.53 1.36
C VAL A 15 6.91 -19.56 0.32
N ARG A 16 6.38 -19.50 -0.91
CA ARG A 16 6.77 -20.41 -2.01
C ARG A 16 8.25 -20.29 -2.38
N ASP A 17 8.79 -19.06 -2.46
CA ASP A 17 10.20 -18.83 -2.77
C ASP A 17 11.11 -19.43 -1.68
N LEU A 18 10.79 -19.16 -0.41
CA LEU A 18 11.55 -19.69 0.73
C LEU A 18 11.49 -21.22 0.78
N THR A 19 10.30 -21.81 0.66
CA THR A 19 10.15 -23.27 0.70
C THR A 19 10.77 -23.95 -0.51
N GLY A 20 10.74 -23.34 -1.69
CA GLY A 20 11.42 -23.82 -2.90
C GLY A 20 12.95 -23.86 -2.75
N ARG A 21 13.49 -23.06 -1.84
CA ARG A 21 14.92 -23.05 -1.46
C ARG A 21 15.24 -23.99 -0.28
N GLY A 22 14.28 -24.81 0.15
CA GLY A 22 14.41 -25.71 1.31
C GLY A 22 14.33 -25.00 2.67
N VAL A 23 13.89 -23.73 2.71
CA VAL A 23 13.75 -22.98 3.97
C VAL A 23 12.42 -23.32 4.63
N ARG A 24 12.46 -23.64 5.92
CA ARG A 24 11.27 -23.84 6.75
C ARG A 24 10.70 -22.50 7.23
N VAL A 25 9.44 -22.24 6.90
CA VAL A 25 8.71 -21.05 7.37
C VAL A 25 7.72 -21.47 8.45
N ARG A 26 7.80 -20.88 9.64
CA ARG A 26 6.87 -21.14 10.75
C ARG A 26 6.16 -19.86 11.19
N PHE A 27 4.85 -19.93 11.23
CA PHE A 27 3.98 -18.87 11.74
C PHE A 27 3.56 -19.23 13.16
N ILE A 28 4.12 -18.51 14.13
CA ILE A 28 4.00 -18.84 15.56
C ILE A 28 2.57 -18.63 16.08
N LYS A 29 1.92 -17.51 15.71
CA LYS A 29 0.56 -17.20 16.17
C LYS A 29 -0.46 -18.19 15.63
N GLU A 30 -0.30 -18.58 14.38
CA GLU A 30 -1.24 -19.41 13.65
C GLU A 30 -0.91 -20.91 13.74
N GLY A 31 0.22 -21.28 14.36
CA GLY A 31 0.66 -22.67 14.52
C GLY A 31 1.02 -23.39 13.21
N LEU A 32 1.23 -22.64 12.11
CA LEU A 32 1.47 -23.20 10.79
C LEU A 32 2.95 -23.34 10.49
N THR A 33 3.33 -24.44 9.83
CA THR A 33 4.71 -24.67 9.37
C THR A 33 4.71 -25.12 7.91
N PHE A 34 5.60 -24.55 7.12
CA PHE A 34 5.80 -24.83 5.71
C PHE A 34 7.26 -25.27 5.51
N THR A 35 7.47 -26.45 4.93
CA THR A 35 8.79 -27.11 4.83
C THR A 35 9.25 -27.40 3.41
N GLY A 36 8.47 -27.04 2.38
CA GLY A 36 8.76 -27.43 0.99
C GLY A 36 8.35 -28.86 0.64
N GLU A 37 8.01 -29.69 1.64
CA GLU A 37 7.18 -30.86 1.42
C GLU A 37 5.76 -30.36 1.09
N ASP A 38 5.52 -30.13 -0.19
CA ASP A 38 4.26 -29.63 -0.75
C ASP A 38 3.12 -30.61 -0.46
N SER A 39 2.57 -30.56 0.75
CA SER A 39 1.25 -31.13 1.02
C SER A 39 0.21 -30.18 0.42
N PRO A 40 -0.69 -30.66 -0.47
CA PRO A 40 -1.83 -29.87 -0.96
C PRO A 40 -2.63 -29.21 0.17
N LYS A 41 -2.64 -29.83 1.36
CA LYS A 41 -3.24 -29.29 2.59
C LYS A 41 -2.60 -27.97 3.02
N SER A 42 -1.27 -27.87 2.98
CA SER A 42 -0.54 -26.67 3.39
C SER A 42 -0.84 -25.50 2.46
N GLN A 43 -0.90 -25.77 1.14
CA GLN A 43 -1.28 -24.74 0.16
C GLN A 43 -2.73 -24.26 0.34
N LEU A 44 -3.66 -25.18 0.61
CA LEU A 44 -5.05 -24.84 0.93
C LEU A 44 -5.14 -23.95 2.18
N LEU A 45 -4.48 -24.35 3.28
CA LEU A 45 -4.49 -23.60 4.53
C LEU A 45 -3.90 -22.19 4.38
N LEU A 46 -2.81 -22.05 3.61
CA LEU A 46 -2.21 -20.75 3.32
C LEU A 46 -3.18 -19.84 2.55
N THR A 47 -3.85 -20.41 1.54
CA THR A 47 -4.81 -19.69 0.70
C THR A 47 -6.01 -19.25 1.53
N MET A 48 -6.57 -20.12 2.36
CA MET A 48 -7.70 -19.83 3.24
C MET A 48 -7.36 -18.73 4.26
N LEU A 49 -6.20 -18.84 4.93
CA LEU A 49 -5.77 -17.84 5.90
C LEU A 49 -5.51 -16.49 5.24
N GLY A 50 -4.97 -16.50 4.03
CA GLY A 50 -4.85 -15.30 3.22
C GLY A 50 -6.20 -14.66 2.91
N ALA A 51 -7.15 -15.44 2.38
CA ALA A 51 -8.49 -14.96 2.06
C ALA A 51 -9.20 -14.34 3.28
N VAL A 52 -9.05 -14.94 4.47
CA VAL A 52 -9.59 -14.39 5.72
C VAL A 52 -8.94 -13.04 6.05
N ALA A 53 -7.62 -12.92 5.96
CA ALA A 53 -6.93 -11.66 6.22
C ALA A 53 -7.33 -10.53 5.24
N GLU A 54 -7.52 -10.87 3.96
CA GLU A 54 -8.03 -9.91 2.96
C GLU A 54 -9.47 -9.50 3.24
N PHE A 55 -10.32 -10.44 3.64
CA PHE A 55 -11.69 -10.18 4.03
C PHE A 55 -11.74 -9.22 5.24
N GLU A 56 -11.02 -9.50 6.31
CA GLU A 56 -10.96 -8.62 7.49
C GLU A 56 -10.45 -7.22 7.14
N ARG A 57 -9.42 -7.12 6.28
CA ARG A 57 -8.92 -5.84 5.79
C ARG A 57 -9.98 -5.07 5.01
N SER A 58 -10.78 -5.75 4.20
CA SER A 58 -11.85 -5.12 3.43
C SER A 58 -12.94 -4.53 4.35
N LEU A 59 -13.31 -5.24 5.41
CA LEU A 59 -14.27 -4.76 6.42
C LEU A 59 -13.74 -3.54 7.19
N ILE A 60 -12.44 -3.52 7.54
CA ILE A 60 -11.82 -2.37 8.20
C ILE A 60 -11.88 -1.13 7.29
N LEU A 61 -11.59 -1.30 6.00
CA LEU A 61 -11.64 -0.22 5.03
C LEU A 61 -13.06 0.29 4.80
N GLU A 62 -14.05 -0.60 4.81
CA GLU A 62 -15.46 -0.24 4.71
C GLU A 62 -15.89 0.65 5.88
N ARG A 63 -15.65 0.22 7.12
CA ARG A 63 -15.93 1.03 8.33
C ARG A 63 -15.19 2.35 8.33
N GLN A 64 -13.95 2.38 7.84
CA GLN A 64 -13.20 3.62 7.69
C GLN A 64 -13.89 4.57 6.71
N ARG A 65 -14.37 4.08 5.56
CA ARG A 65 -15.11 4.91 4.58
C ARG A 65 -16.39 5.47 5.17
N GLU A 66 -17.14 4.68 5.92
CA GLU A 66 -18.33 5.13 6.65
C GLU A 66 -17.99 6.25 7.63
N GLY A 67 -16.97 6.06 8.47
CA GLY A 67 -16.50 7.09 9.41
C GLY A 67 -16.04 8.37 8.72
N ILE A 68 -15.36 8.25 7.58
CA ILE A 68 -14.97 9.40 6.75
C ILE A 68 -16.20 10.11 6.18
N ALA A 69 -17.21 9.38 5.71
CA ALA A 69 -18.44 9.96 5.18
C ALA A 69 -19.18 10.78 6.25
N VAL A 70 -19.30 10.23 7.46
CA VAL A 70 -19.88 10.94 8.61
C VAL A 70 -19.07 12.19 8.95
N ALA A 71 -17.74 12.08 9.08
CA ALA A 71 -16.88 13.22 9.41
C ALA A 71 -16.89 14.32 8.32
N LYS A 72 -17.08 13.94 7.04
CA LYS A 72 -17.28 14.90 5.94
C LYS A 72 -18.62 15.62 6.04
N ALA A 73 -19.71 14.89 6.33
CA ALA A 73 -21.04 15.46 6.52
C ALA A 73 -21.07 16.45 7.71
N GLU A 74 -20.34 16.13 8.79
CA GLU A 74 -20.16 17.00 9.95
C GLU A 74 -19.18 18.17 9.72
N GLY A 75 -18.58 18.30 8.53
CA GLY A 75 -17.65 19.37 8.20
C GLY A 75 -16.30 19.32 8.94
N LYS A 76 -15.97 18.21 9.61
CA LYS A 76 -14.73 18.04 10.38
C LYS A 76 -13.49 17.87 9.49
N TYR A 77 -13.68 17.46 8.25
CA TYR A 77 -12.59 17.29 7.29
C TYR A 77 -12.03 18.65 6.83
N LYS A 78 -11.02 19.14 7.56
CA LYS A 78 -10.17 20.24 7.09
C LYS A 78 -9.10 19.61 6.20
N CYS A 79 -9.26 19.76 4.88
CA CYS A 79 -8.22 19.39 3.91
C CYS A 79 -6.85 19.92 4.34
N ARG A 80 -5.78 19.36 3.76
CA ARG A 80 -4.42 19.86 3.98
C ARG A 80 -4.40 21.38 3.87
N ARG A 81 -3.99 22.06 4.94
CA ARG A 81 -3.89 23.52 4.98
C ARG A 81 -3.02 23.97 3.80
N PRO A 82 -3.47 24.95 2.98
CA PRO A 82 -2.65 25.47 1.89
C PRO A 82 -1.32 25.97 2.47
N VAL A 83 -0.21 25.48 1.92
CA VAL A 83 1.14 25.91 2.34
C VAL A 83 1.46 27.31 1.81
N LEU A 84 0.82 27.70 0.70
CA LEU A 84 0.93 29.03 0.11
C LEU A 84 -0.29 29.87 0.46
N SER A 85 -0.06 31.13 0.84
CA SER A 85 -1.14 32.11 0.95
C SER A 85 -1.80 32.35 -0.42
N PRO A 86 -3.07 32.78 -0.48
CA PRO A 86 -3.77 33.07 -1.73
C PRO A 86 -3.03 34.06 -2.64
N ALA A 87 -2.24 34.98 -2.05
CA ALA A 87 -1.44 35.94 -2.79
C ALA A 87 -0.24 35.31 -3.54
N HIS A 88 0.32 34.21 -3.02
CA HIS A 88 1.49 33.54 -3.62
C HIS A 88 1.11 32.40 -4.57
N SER A 89 -0.13 31.90 -4.52
CA SER A 89 -0.59 30.80 -5.37
C SER A 89 -0.85 31.21 -6.83
N SER A 90 -1.13 32.50 -7.09
CA SER A 90 -1.26 33.05 -8.44
C SER A 90 0.10 33.18 -9.15
N ALA A 91 1.15 33.53 -8.42
CA ALA A 91 2.52 33.61 -8.93
C ALA A 91 3.07 32.23 -9.35
N ALA A 92 2.73 31.17 -8.61
CA ALA A 92 3.16 29.80 -8.90
C ALA A 92 2.42 29.14 -10.09
N ARG A 93 1.26 29.66 -10.51
CA ARG A 93 0.50 29.16 -11.68
C ARG A 93 0.94 29.76 -13.01
N ARG A 94 1.80 30.79 -13.02
CA ARG A 94 2.39 31.27 -14.27
C ARG A 94 3.43 30.25 -14.70
N PRO A 95 3.31 29.62 -15.89
CA PRO A 95 4.43 28.84 -16.41
C PRO A 95 5.64 29.77 -16.47
N ALA A 96 6.79 29.29 -16.02
CA ALA A 96 8.07 30.00 -16.09
C ALA A 96 8.48 30.18 -17.56
N GLY A 97 7.77 31.04 -18.28
CA GLY A 97 8.01 31.38 -19.67
C GLY A 97 9.07 32.47 -19.77
N ARG A 98 10.34 32.06 -19.75
CA ARG A 98 11.45 32.55 -20.59
C ARG A 98 12.78 32.09 -19.98
N GLY A 99 13.24 30.91 -20.41
CA GLY A 99 14.66 30.69 -20.51
C GLY A 99 15.20 31.64 -21.58
N ARG A 100 15.93 32.67 -21.17
CA ARG A 100 16.72 33.51 -22.08
C ARG A 100 17.90 32.66 -22.54
N VAL A 101 17.72 31.90 -23.62
CA VAL A 101 18.82 31.20 -24.29
C VAL A 101 19.76 32.27 -24.85
N GLY A 102 21.05 32.08 -24.59
CA GLY A 102 22.10 33.05 -24.84
C GLY A 102 22.14 33.53 -26.30
N ASP A 103 22.34 34.83 -26.44
CA ASP A 103 22.65 35.48 -27.70
C ASP A 103 24.11 35.15 -28.03
N GLY A 104 24.30 34.31 -29.03
CA GLY A 104 25.59 33.88 -29.55
C GLY A 104 25.52 33.84 -31.06
N ALA A 105 25.64 35.00 -31.70
CA ALA A 105 25.88 35.10 -33.14
C ALA A 105 26.63 36.39 -33.50
N GLY A 106 27.86 36.24 -33.99
CA GLY A 106 28.45 37.15 -34.99
C GLY A 106 29.60 38.04 -34.53
N ARG A 107 30.84 37.56 -34.62
CA ARG A 107 31.77 37.77 -35.75
C ARG A 107 33.13 37.15 -35.44
#